data_AF-A0A7W0TLN4-F1
#
_entry.id   AF-A0A7W0TLN4-F1
#
_cell.length_a   1.000
_cell.length_b   1.000
_cell.length_c   1.000
_cell.angle_alpha   90.00
_cell.angle_beta   90.00
_cell.angle_gamma   90.00
#
_symmetry.space_group_name_H-M   'P 1'
#
loop_
_entity.id
_entity.type
_entity.pdbx_description
1 polymer ?
#
loop_
_entity_poly.entity_id
_entity_poly.type
_entity_poly.pdbx_seq_one_letter_code
_entity_poly.pdbx_strand_id
1 'polypeptide(L)'
;LDAEADARMPAPAVRAASRVLGRGLARLGRRAWPNPAWAELPVAPHHPIALGVAAASAGLSPVAAAQVAAYLSISGPASAAARLLSLDPLIVAGLAADLCTSIDAVAEQASRDPAGPLNAVSDPWFDLLAETHASRKDRLFAS
;
A
#
# COMPACT_ATOMS: atom_id res chain seq x y z
N LEU A 1 2.83 1.48 -16.16
CA LEU A 1 2.73 1.40 -14.69
C LEU A 1 1.33 1.11 -14.15
N ASP A 2 0.36 2.03 -14.23
CA ASP A 2 -0.97 1.80 -13.60
C ASP A 2 -1.74 0.60 -14.19
N ALA A 3 -1.79 0.47 -15.52
CA ALA A 3 -2.38 -0.70 -16.18
C ALA A 3 -1.63 -2.00 -15.87
N GLU A 4 -0.31 -1.94 -15.67
CA GLU A 4 0.45 -3.12 -15.29
C GLU A 4 0.24 -3.49 -13.82
N ALA A 5 0.02 -2.51 -12.94
CA ALA A 5 -0.37 -2.77 -11.55
C ALA A 5 -1.74 -3.47 -11.49
N ASP A 6 -2.66 -3.08 -12.38
CA ASP A 6 -3.94 -3.76 -12.57
C ASP A 6 -3.73 -5.23 -12.98
N ALA A 7 -2.88 -5.47 -13.99
CA ALA A 7 -2.58 -6.82 -14.48
C ALA A 7 -1.85 -7.72 -13.44
N ARG A 8 -1.08 -7.13 -12.52
CA ARG A 8 -0.33 -7.86 -11.47
C ARG A 8 -1.11 -8.10 -10.18
N MET A 9 -2.33 -7.56 -10.04
CA MET A 9 -3.20 -7.78 -8.88
C MET A 9 -4.36 -8.68 -9.30
N PRO A 10 -4.28 -10.02 -9.16
CA PRO A 10 -5.27 -10.93 -9.74
C PRO A 10 -6.67 -10.76 -9.14
N ALA A 11 -6.78 -10.55 -7.83
CA ALA A 11 -8.05 -10.40 -7.12
C ALA A 11 -8.74 -9.05 -7.42
N PRO A 12 -9.96 -9.04 -8.01
CA PRO A 12 -10.78 -7.83 -8.15
C PRO A 12 -10.94 -7.01 -6.86
N ALA A 13 -11.11 -7.65 -5.71
CA ALA A 13 -11.26 -7.02 -4.41
C ALA A 13 -10.01 -6.21 -4.02
N VAL A 14 -8.83 -6.78 -4.25
CA VAL A 14 -7.53 -6.11 -4.00
C VAL A 14 -7.36 -4.93 -4.95
N ARG A 15 -7.70 -5.07 -6.24
CA ARG A 15 -7.69 -3.95 -7.20
C ARG A 15 -8.62 -2.83 -6.73
N ALA A 16 -9.85 -3.15 -6.34
CA ALA A 16 -10.82 -2.17 -5.87
C ALA A 16 -10.32 -1.41 -4.63
N ALA A 17 -9.78 -2.12 -3.63
CA ALA A 17 -9.21 -1.51 -2.44
C ALA A 17 -8.04 -0.57 -2.79
N SER A 18 -7.10 -1.04 -3.63
CA SER A 18 -5.96 -0.25 -4.11
C SER A 18 -6.39 1.02 -4.84
N ARG A 19 -7.45 0.97 -5.66
CA ARG A 19 -8.01 2.12 -6.38
C ARG A 19 -8.68 3.12 -5.43
N VAL A 20 -9.37 2.66 -4.39
CA VAL A 20 -9.98 3.52 -3.36
C VAL A 20 -8.90 4.28 -2.59
N LEU A 21 -7.88 3.56 -2.12
CA LEU A 21 -6.74 4.14 -1.40
C LEU A 21 -5.95 5.12 -2.28
N GLY A 22 -5.67 4.76 -3.53
CA GLY A 22 -4.95 5.63 -4.47
C GLY A 22 -5.74 6.89 -4.84
N ARG A 23 -7.06 6.80 -5.01
CA ARG A 23 -7.92 7.98 -5.20
C ARG A 23 -7.89 8.91 -3.99
N GLY A 24 -7.97 8.36 -2.78
CA GLY A 24 -7.88 9.12 -1.54
C GLY A 24 -6.54 9.85 -1.42
N LEU A 25 -5.45 9.13 -1.67
CA LEU A 25 -4.10 9.69 -1.64
C LEU A 25 -3.87 10.75 -2.71
N ALA A 26 -4.32 10.54 -3.95
CA ALA A 26 -4.18 11.52 -5.03
C ALA A 26 -4.92 12.84 -4.72
N ARG A 27 -6.11 12.76 -4.11
CA ARG A 27 -6.85 13.94 -3.65
C ARG A 27 -6.08 14.74 -2.60
N LEU A 28 -5.54 14.06 -1.59
CA LEU A 28 -4.74 14.69 -0.53
C LEU A 28 -3.42 15.24 -1.10
N GLY A 29 -2.71 14.43 -1.87
CA GLY A 29 -1.40 14.72 -2.42
C GLY A 29 -1.39 15.95 -3.31
N ARG A 30 -2.40 16.13 -4.17
CA ARG A 30 -2.56 17.35 -4.99
C ARG A 30 -2.60 18.63 -4.15
N ARG A 31 -3.16 18.57 -2.94
CA ARG A 31 -3.30 19.74 -2.06
C ARG A 31 -2.07 19.96 -1.19
N ALA A 32 -1.45 18.88 -0.71
CA ALA A 32 -0.31 18.92 0.19
C ALA A 32 1.02 19.15 -0.56
N TRP A 33 1.20 18.53 -1.73
CA TRP A 33 2.41 18.60 -2.55
C TRP A 33 2.05 18.84 -4.03
N PRO A 34 1.76 20.10 -4.41
CA PRO A 34 1.43 20.44 -5.79
C PRO A 34 2.55 20.04 -6.76
N ASN A 35 2.22 19.24 -7.78
CA ASN A 35 3.16 18.74 -8.78
C ASN A 35 2.40 18.37 -10.08
N PRO A 36 2.93 18.67 -11.28
CA PRO A 36 2.28 18.34 -12.54
C PRO A 36 2.03 16.83 -12.74
N ALA A 37 2.84 15.95 -12.17
CA ALA A 37 2.69 14.50 -12.29
C ALA A 37 1.32 13.98 -11.79
N TRP A 38 0.66 14.72 -10.90
CA TRP A 38 -0.71 14.38 -10.45
C TRP A 38 -1.77 14.43 -11.56
N ALA A 39 -1.51 15.20 -12.62
CA ALA A 39 -2.39 15.32 -13.79
C ALA A 39 -2.21 14.15 -14.77
N GLU A 40 -1.10 13.43 -14.69
CA GLU A 40 -0.81 12.26 -15.53
C GLU A 40 -1.50 10.99 -15.01
N LEU A 41 -1.96 11.00 -13.77
CA LEU A 41 -2.64 9.86 -13.15
C LEU A 41 -4.11 9.77 -13.57
N PRO A 42 -4.66 8.54 -13.71
CA PRO A 42 -6.10 8.36 -13.89
C PRO A 42 -6.88 8.88 -12.68
N VAL A 43 -8.20 8.99 -12.79
CA VAL A 43 -9.06 9.51 -11.70
C VAL A 43 -8.94 8.68 -10.40
N ALA A 44 -8.68 7.38 -10.54
CA ALA A 44 -8.43 6.46 -9.43
C ALA A 44 -7.17 5.65 -9.72
N PRO A 45 -5.98 6.21 -9.49
CA PRO A 45 -4.74 5.43 -9.65
C PRO A 45 -4.67 4.32 -8.62
N HIS A 46 -3.91 3.27 -8.89
CA HIS A 46 -3.55 2.31 -7.86
C HIS A 46 -2.71 2.97 -6.76
N HIS A 47 -2.89 2.52 -5.52
CA HIS A 47 -2.24 3.12 -4.35
C HIS A 47 -0.72 3.21 -4.45
N PRO A 48 0.03 2.18 -4.89
CA PRO A 48 1.47 2.28 -5.04
C PRO A 48 1.92 3.37 -6.02
N ILE A 49 1.16 3.60 -7.09
CA ILE A 49 1.48 4.65 -8.09
C ILE A 49 1.24 6.04 -7.49
N ALA A 50 0.10 6.24 -6.83
CA ALA A 50 -0.19 7.49 -6.14
C ALA A 50 0.83 7.78 -5.02
N LEU A 51 1.29 6.75 -4.32
CA LEU A 51 2.30 6.86 -3.27
C LEU A 51 3.66 7.27 -3.83
N GLY A 52 4.09 6.68 -4.95
CA GLY A 52 5.31 7.08 -5.64
C GLY A 52 5.28 8.57 -6.06
N VAL A 53 4.17 9.02 -6.64
CA VAL A 53 3.99 10.44 -7.01
C VAL A 53 3.98 11.33 -5.77
N ALA A 54 3.30 10.93 -4.68
CA ALA A 54 3.31 11.68 -3.41
C ALA A 54 4.73 11.83 -2.86
N ALA A 55 5.46 10.72 -2.75
CA ALA A 55 6.80 10.69 -2.20
C ALA A 55 7.75 11.57 -3.04
N ALA A 56 7.74 11.41 -4.37
CA ALA A 56 8.55 12.23 -5.26
C ALA A 56 8.19 13.72 -5.15
N SER A 57 6.89 14.06 -5.10
CA SER A 57 6.42 15.44 -4.95
C SER A 57 6.81 16.05 -3.59
N ALA A 58 6.97 15.22 -2.57
CA ALA A 58 7.42 15.61 -1.24
C ALA A 58 8.96 15.61 -1.09
N GLY A 59 9.72 15.27 -2.16
CA GLY A 59 11.18 15.26 -2.15
C GLY A 59 11.81 14.03 -1.46
N LEU A 60 11.04 12.95 -1.27
CA LEU A 60 11.57 11.71 -0.70
C LEU A 60 12.45 10.97 -1.71
N SER A 61 13.48 10.29 -1.20
CA SER A 61 14.26 9.34 -1.98
C SER A 61 13.44 8.09 -2.30
N PRO A 62 13.81 7.29 -3.33
CA PRO A 62 13.17 6.01 -3.62
C PRO A 62 13.14 5.06 -2.42
N VAL A 63 14.24 4.99 -1.65
CA VAL A 63 14.32 4.17 -0.43
C VAL A 63 13.33 4.65 0.62
N ALA A 64 13.25 5.96 0.86
CA ALA A 64 12.28 6.51 1.81
C ALA A 64 10.83 6.24 1.37
N ALA A 65 10.53 6.34 0.07
CA ALA A 65 9.22 5.98 -0.47
C ALA A 65 8.90 4.49 -0.25
N ALA A 66 9.88 3.61 -0.44
CA ALA A 66 9.73 2.18 -0.21
C ALA A 66 9.57 1.84 1.29
N GLN A 67 10.26 2.54 2.18
CA GLN A 67 10.07 2.43 3.64
C GLN A 67 8.64 2.82 4.04
N VAL A 68 8.11 3.92 3.50
CA VAL A 68 6.71 4.32 3.75
C VAL A 68 5.75 3.25 3.24
N ALA A 69 5.95 2.70 2.04
CA ALA A 69 5.11 1.64 1.49
C ALA A 69 5.11 0.38 2.38
N ALA A 70 6.30 -0.07 2.79
CA ALA A 70 6.46 -1.22 3.67
C ALA A 70 5.82 -0.97 5.05
N TYR A 71 6.02 0.21 5.65
CA TYR A 71 5.38 0.57 6.91
C TYR A 71 3.84 0.59 6.81
N LEU A 72 3.28 1.11 5.71
CA LEU A 72 1.84 1.12 5.49
C LEU A 72 1.26 -0.29 5.32
N SER A 73 2.02 -1.23 4.74
CA SER A 73 1.59 -2.62 4.61
C SER A 73 1.44 -3.36 5.95
N ILE A 74 2.13 -2.93 7.01
CA ILE A 74 2.03 -3.56 8.34
C ILE A 74 1.14 -2.76 9.31
N SER A 75 1.12 -1.43 9.21
CA SER A 75 0.41 -0.58 10.18
C SER A 75 -1.11 -0.69 10.07
N GLY A 76 -1.65 -0.84 8.86
CA GLY A 76 -3.08 -1.09 8.62
C GLY A 76 -3.55 -2.39 9.28
N PRO A 77 -2.96 -3.56 8.93
CA PRO A 77 -3.28 -4.84 9.55
C PRO A 77 -3.04 -4.86 11.06
N ALA A 78 -1.97 -4.25 11.56
CA ALA A 78 -1.70 -4.15 12.99
C ALA A 78 -2.82 -3.40 13.74
N SER A 79 -3.28 -2.26 13.19
CA SER A 79 -4.39 -1.51 13.75
C SER A 79 -5.72 -2.30 13.71
N ALA A 80 -5.95 -3.06 12.65
CA ALA A 80 -7.11 -3.94 12.54
C ALA A 80 -7.05 -5.08 13.57
N ALA A 81 -5.91 -5.76 13.71
CA ALA A 81 -5.71 -6.84 14.67
C ALA A 81 -5.97 -6.39 16.12
N ALA A 82 -5.47 -5.20 16.49
CA ALA A 82 -5.73 -4.63 17.81
C ALA A 82 -7.24 -4.51 18.11
N ARG A 83 -8.05 -4.10 17.12
CA ARG A 83 -9.49 -3.90 17.27
C ARG A 83 -10.30 -5.19 17.16
N LEU A 84 -9.91 -6.10 16.26
CA LEU A 84 -10.66 -7.32 15.97
C LEU A 84 -10.38 -8.43 16.98
N LEU A 85 -9.18 -8.46 17.54
CA LEU A 85 -8.72 -9.50 18.46
C LEU A 85 -8.58 -8.97 19.90
N SER A 86 -8.93 -7.70 20.14
CA SER A 86 -8.82 -7.04 21.45
C SER A 86 -7.41 -7.13 22.05
N LEU A 87 -6.38 -6.97 21.21
CA LEU A 87 -4.98 -7.00 21.66
C LEU A 87 -4.62 -5.70 22.38
N ASP A 88 -3.66 -5.79 23.30
CA ASP A 88 -3.06 -4.62 23.92
C ASP A 88 -2.37 -3.74 22.85
N PRO A 89 -2.77 -2.47 22.68
CA PRO A 89 -2.17 -1.57 21.70
C PRO A 89 -0.66 -1.37 21.89
N LEU A 90 -0.14 -1.47 23.12
CA LEU A 90 1.29 -1.36 23.39
C LEU A 90 2.06 -2.59 22.88
N ILE A 91 1.47 -3.78 23.00
CA ILE A 91 2.07 -5.01 22.44
C ILE A 91 2.10 -4.91 20.92
N VAL A 92 1.00 -4.48 20.29
CA VAL A 92 0.93 -4.32 18.83
C VAL A 92 1.94 -3.28 18.33
N ALA A 93 2.10 -2.16 19.05
CA ALA A 93 3.10 -1.16 18.73
C ALA A 93 4.54 -1.71 18.88
N GLY A 94 4.81 -2.51 19.91
CA GLY A 94 6.08 -3.20 20.09
C GLY A 94 6.41 -4.15 18.92
N LEU A 95 5.45 -4.98 18.51
CA LEU A 95 5.63 -5.87 17.36
C LEU A 95 5.87 -5.10 16.05
N ALA A 96 5.21 -3.96 15.86
CA ALA A 96 5.47 -3.11 14.70
C ALA A 96 6.88 -2.51 14.73
N ALA A 97 7.39 -2.16 15.92
CA ALA A 97 8.76 -1.68 16.10
C ALA A 97 9.81 -2.78 15.84
N ASP A 98 9.53 -4.02 16.24
CA ASP A 98 10.40 -5.18 15.97
C ASP A 98 10.56 -5.45 14.45
N LEU A 99 9.60 -5.00 13.63
CA LEU A 99 9.64 -5.12 12.18
C LEU A 99 10.45 -4.02 11.46
N CYS A 100 10.97 -3.01 12.17
CA CYS A 100 11.72 -1.90 11.56
C CYS A 100 12.88 -2.38 10.67
N THR A 101 13.69 -3.32 11.15
CA THR A 101 14.80 -3.87 10.34
C THR A 101 14.30 -4.59 9.09
N SER A 102 13.13 -5.24 9.16
CA SER A 102 12.52 -5.89 7.99
C SER A 102 11.98 -4.87 6.99
N ILE A 103 11.40 -3.76 7.46
CA ILE A 103 10.99 -2.63 6.62
C ILE A 103 12.19 -2.08 5.85
N ASP A 104 13.30 -1.83 6.55
CA ASP A 104 14.52 -1.31 5.94
C ASP A 104 15.08 -2.26 4.88
N ALA A 105 15.17 -3.56 5.20
CA ALA A 105 15.66 -4.57 4.27
C ALA A 105 14.79 -4.67 3.00
N VAL A 106 13.45 -4.66 3.14
CA VAL A 106 12.52 -4.68 2.01
C VAL A 106 12.64 -3.39 1.18
N ALA A 107 12.76 -2.24 1.83
CA ALA A 107 12.89 -0.96 1.15
C ALA A 107 14.19 -0.83 0.35
N GLU A 108 15.32 -1.27 0.92
CA GLU A 108 16.59 -1.36 0.22
C GLU A 108 16.48 -2.29 -0.99
N GLN A 109 15.93 -3.49 -0.81
CA GLN A 109 15.77 -4.46 -1.89
C GLN A 109 14.92 -3.91 -3.03
N ALA A 110 13.79 -3.26 -2.71
CA ALA A 110 12.90 -2.65 -3.70
C ALA A 110 13.55 -1.48 -4.46
N SER A 111 14.58 -0.86 -3.89
CA SER A 111 15.25 0.32 -4.47
C SER A 111 16.50 -0.02 -5.28
N ARG A 112 16.97 -1.27 -5.27
CA ARG A 112 18.22 -1.68 -5.95
C ARG A 112 18.14 -1.65 -7.47
N ASP A 113 16.97 -1.90 -8.04
CA ASP A 113 16.76 -1.86 -9.49
C ASP A 113 15.44 -1.15 -9.85
N PRO A 114 15.42 0.19 -9.82
CA PRO A 114 14.21 0.97 -10.10
C PRO A 114 13.73 0.87 -11.56
N ALA A 115 14.63 0.47 -12.47
CA ALA A 115 14.36 0.34 -13.90
C ALA A 115 14.15 -1.12 -14.34
N GLY A 116 14.41 -2.08 -13.45
CA GLY A 116 14.22 -3.49 -13.67
C GLY A 116 12.76 -3.90 -13.80
N PRO A 117 12.49 -5.13 -14.25
CA PRO A 117 11.13 -5.63 -14.33
C PRO A 117 10.51 -5.68 -12.94
N LEU A 118 9.33 -5.05 -12.79
CA LEU A 118 8.56 -5.15 -11.57
C LEU A 118 8.21 -6.62 -11.29
N ASN A 119 8.47 -7.05 -10.06
CA ASN A 119 8.19 -8.41 -9.61
C ASN A 119 6.70 -8.76 -9.82
N ALA A 120 6.43 -9.97 -10.29
CA ALA A 120 5.09 -10.52 -10.50
C ALA A 120 4.72 -11.60 -9.47
N VAL A 121 5.42 -11.65 -8.32
CA VAL A 121 5.05 -12.54 -7.21
C VAL A 121 3.63 -12.23 -6.76
N SER A 122 2.77 -13.23 -6.89
CA SER A 122 1.41 -13.24 -6.34
C SER A 122 1.39 -13.92 -4.98
N ASP A 123 0.43 -13.55 -4.13
CA ASP A 123 0.04 -14.32 -2.95
C ASP A 123 -1.39 -14.82 -3.14
N PRO A 124 -1.57 -16.05 -3.68
CA PRO A 124 -2.90 -16.60 -3.96
C PRO A 124 -3.77 -16.73 -2.70
N TRP A 125 -3.15 -16.88 -1.53
CA TRP A 125 -3.89 -16.98 -0.28
C TRP A 125 -4.44 -15.62 0.13
N PHE A 126 -3.63 -14.57 0.03
CA PHE A 126 -4.10 -13.20 0.23
C PHE A 126 -5.19 -12.83 -0.77
N ASP A 127 -5.03 -13.17 -2.05
CA ASP A 127 -6.02 -12.93 -3.09
C ASP A 127 -7.37 -13.60 -2.74
N LEU A 128 -7.35 -14.86 -2.31
CA LEU A 128 -8.55 -15.58 -1.89
C LEU A 128 -9.20 -14.98 -0.65
N LEU A 129 -8.40 -14.60 0.36
CA LEU A 129 -8.89 -13.99 1.58
C LEU A 129 -9.54 -12.62 1.31
N ALA A 130 -8.98 -11.83 0.41
CA ALA A 130 -9.54 -10.54 0.01
C ALA A 130 -10.91 -10.69 -0.67
N GLU A 131 -11.05 -11.64 -1.60
CA GLU A 131 -12.34 -11.95 -2.23
C GLU A 131 -13.36 -12.47 -1.22
N THR A 132 -12.91 -13.36 -0.33
CA THR A 132 -13.75 -13.90 0.74
C THR A 132 -14.26 -12.76 1.62
N HIS A 133 -13.39 -11.86 2.06
CA HIS A 133 -13.77 -10.70 2.87
C HIS A 133 -14.72 -9.74 2.14
N ALA A 134 -14.50 -9.50 0.84
CA ALA A 134 -15.39 -8.66 0.02
C ALA A 134 -16.82 -9.21 -0.05
N SER A 135 -16.98 -10.54 -0.01
CA SER A 135 -18.29 -11.20 -0.02
C SER A 135 -19.01 -11.21 1.34
N ARG A 136 -18.32 -10.86 2.43
CA ARG A 136 -18.90 -10.86 3.79
C ARG A 136 -19.88 -9.71 4.00
N LYS A 137 -21.01 -10.03 4.65
CA LYS A 137 -22.06 -9.06 5.00
C LYS A 137 -21.84 -8.39 6.36
N ASP A 138 -21.00 -8.99 7.20
CA ASP A 138 -20.74 -8.64 8.60
C ASP A 138 -19.36 -7.96 8.79
N ARG A 139 -18.84 -7.31 7.75
CA ARG A 139 -17.48 -6.75 7.76
C ARG A 139 -17.38 -5.43 8.52
N LEU A 140 -16.39 -5.34 9.41
CA LEU A 140 -16.04 -4.12 10.15
C LEU A 140 -15.06 -3.21 9.39
N PHE A 141 -14.36 -3.76 8.39
CA PHE A 141 -13.41 -3.05 7.53
C PHE A 141 -13.84 -3.17 6.07
N ALA A 142 -13.53 -2.14 5.28
CA ALA A 142 -13.98 -2.05 3.89
C ALA A 142 -13.30 -3.06 2.95
N SER A 143 -12.08 -3.49 3.30
CA SER A 143 -11.22 -4.45 2.60
C SER A 143 -10.31 -5.15 3.59
#